data_AF-A0A1J3EG68-F1
#
_entry.id   AF-A0A1J3EG68-F1
#
_cell.length_a   1.000
_cell.length_b   1.000
_cell.length_c   1.000
_cell.angle_alpha   90.00
_cell.angle_beta   90.00
_cell.angle_gamma   90.00
#
_symmetry.space_group_name_H-M   'P 1'
#
loop_
_entity.id
_entity.type
_entity.pdbx_description
1 polymer ?
#
loop_
_entity_poly.entity_id
_entity_poly.type
_entity_poly.pdbx_seq_one_letter_code
_entity_poly.pdbx_strand_id
1 'polypeptide(L)'
;QFSQVLLHEVLAIRKACHSLQEGYQPRITFVIVQKRHHTRFFPAQHGHRETTDKSGNILPGTVVDTKICHPNEFDFYLNSHAGIQGTSRPAHYHVLLDENAFSADALQMLTNSL
;
A
#
# COMPACT_ATOMS: atom_id res chain seq x y z
N GLN A 1 10.87 -13.77 -2.70
CA GLN A 1 9.52 -14.28 -3.06
C GLN A 1 8.75 -13.31 -3.95
N PHE A 2 8.82 -11.99 -3.73
CA PHE A 2 8.11 -10.98 -4.54
C PHE A 2 8.31 -11.14 -6.05
N SER A 3 9.54 -11.32 -6.53
CA SER A 3 9.80 -11.50 -7.97
C SER A 3 9.17 -12.77 -8.57
N GLN A 4 9.12 -13.86 -7.80
CA GLN A 4 8.53 -15.12 -8.25
C GLN A 4 6.99 -15.03 -8.30
N VAL A 5 6.39 -14.44 -7.27
CA VAL A 5 4.95 -14.18 -7.19
C VAL A 5 4.52 -13.25 -8.31
N LEU A 6 5.25 -12.14 -8.51
CA LEU A 6 5.00 -11.19 -9.59
C LEU A 6 4.99 -11.89 -10.95
N LEU A 7 6.04 -12.64 -11.27
CA LEU A 7 6.15 -13.30 -12.56
C LEU A 7 4.99 -14.28 -12.79
N HIS A 8 4.71 -15.14 -11.82
CA HIS A 8 3.68 -16.16 -11.97
C HIS A 8 2.27 -15.55 -12.04
N GLU A 9 1.95 -14.61 -11.14
CA GLU A 9 0.61 -14.03 -11.02
C GLU A 9 0.31 -13.06 -12.15
N VAL A 10 1.25 -12.19 -12.54
CA VAL A 10 1.04 -11.27 -13.67
C VAL A 10 0.87 -12.05 -14.97
N LEU A 11 1.65 -13.10 -15.19
CA LEU A 11 1.47 -13.96 -16.38
C LEU A 11 0.10 -14.66 -16.37
N ALA A 12 -0.38 -15.11 -15.21
CA ALA A 12 -1.70 -15.72 -15.09
C ALA A 12 -2.82 -14.71 -15.39
N ILE A 13 -2.72 -13.47 -14.89
CA ILE A 13 -3.66 -12.38 -15.17
C ILE A 13 -3.68 -12.09 -16.68
N ARG A 14 -2.50 -11.94 -17.31
CA ARG A 14 -2.43 -11.71 -18.77
C ARG A 14 -3.05 -12.83 -19.59
N LYS A 15 -2.80 -14.08 -19.21
CA LYS A 15 -3.42 -15.25 -19.87
C LYS A 15 -4.94 -15.20 -19.73
N ALA A 16 -5.47 -14.84 -18.56
CA ALA A 16 -6.89 -14.68 -18.34
C ALA A 16 -7.48 -13.57 -19.24
N CYS A 17 -6.84 -12.40 -19.31
CA CYS A 17 -7.26 -11.33 -20.22
C CYS A 17 -7.30 -11.80 -21.68
N HIS A 18 -6.26 -12.49 -22.14
CA HIS A 18 -6.20 -13.00 -23.51
C HIS A 18 -7.28 -14.06 -23.80
N SER A 19 -7.68 -14.84 -22.80
CA SER A 19 -8.74 -15.84 -22.94
C SER A 19 -10.15 -15.23 -23.05
N LEU A 20 -10.34 -13.99 -22.61
CA LEU A 20 -11.64 -13.30 -22.67
C LEU A 20 -11.92 -12.74 -24.06
N GLN A 21 -10.92 -12.14 -24.70
CA GLN A 21 -11.06 -11.54 -26.02
C GLN A 21 -9.68 -11.40 -26.69
N GLU A 22 -9.63 -11.71 -27.98
CA GLU A 22 -8.44 -11.47 -28.80
C GLU A 22 -8.04 -9.98 -28.76
N GLY A 23 -6.75 -9.72 -28.55
CA GLY A 23 -6.20 -8.36 -28.41
C GLY A 23 -6.49 -7.66 -27.09
N TYR A 24 -7.22 -8.27 -26.14
CA TYR A 24 -7.46 -7.64 -24.83
C TYR A 24 -6.22 -7.69 -23.94
N GLN A 25 -5.52 -6.55 -23.87
CA GLN A 25 -4.29 -6.36 -23.10
C GLN A 25 -4.41 -5.12 -22.22
N PRO A 26 -5.20 -5.16 -21.13
CA PRO A 26 -5.30 -4.03 -20.21
C PRO A 26 -3.95 -3.78 -19.51
N ARG A 27 -3.73 -2.53 -19.12
CA ARG A 27 -2.59 -2.12 -18.29
C ARG A 27 -2.79 -2.61 -16.86
N ILE A 28 -1.76 -3.21 -16.28
CA ILE A 28 -1.79 -3.81 -14.95
C ILE A 28 -0.95 -2.97 -13.98
N THR A 29 -1.51 -2.71 -12.80
CA THR A 29 -0.77 -2.24 -11.63
C THR A 29 -0.86 -3.34 -10.57
N PHE A 30 0.29 -3.84 -10.12
CA PHE A 30 0.40 -4.95 -9.18
C PHE A 30 1.04 -4.46 -7.88
N VAL A 31 0.27 -4.51 -6.79
CA VAL A 31 0.67 -4.00 -5.47
C VAL A 31 0.55 -5.11 -4.44
N ILE A 32 1.64 -5.40 -3.73
CA ILE A 32 1.64 -6.29 -2.57
C ILE A 32 1.21 -5.49 -1.34
N VAL A 33 0.25 -6.02 -0.58
CA VAL A 33 -0.19 -5.44 0.69
C VAL A 33 0.24 -6.34 1.83
N GLN A 34 1.14 -5.85 2.68
CA GLN A 34 1.65 -6.57 3.84
C GLN A 34 1.16 -5.91 5.13
N LYS A 35 0.21 -6.57 5.82
CA LYS A 35 -0.30 -6.13 7.14
C LYS A 35 0.49 -6.69 8.32
N ARG A 36 1.12 -7.87 8.13
CA ARG A 36 1.85 -8.59 9.17
C ARG A 36 3.35 -8.30 9.05
N HIS A 37 3.78 -7.18 9.60
CA HIS A 37 5.19 -6.78 9.70
C HIS A 37 5.47 -6.13 11.08
N HIS A 38 6.73 -5.77 11.32
CA HIS A 38 7.20 -5.26 12.62
C HIS A 38 7.26 -3.73 12.71
N THR A 39 7.12 -2.99 11.60
CA THR A 39 7.08 -1.52 11.57
C THR A 39 5.89 -0.98 12.36
N ARG A 40 6.14 -0.01 13.25
CA ARG A 40 5.13 0.72 14.02
C ARG A 40 5.39 2.21 13.90
N PHE A 41 4.32 2.98 13.90
CA PHE A 41 4.37 4.43 13.81
C PHE A 41 3.68 5.03 15.01
N PHE A 42 4.28 6.08 15.54
CA PHE A 42 3.80 6.80 16.70
C PHE A 42 3.71 8.28 16.36
N PRO A 43 2.66 8.98 16.84
CA PRO A 43 2.59 10.43 16.73
C PRO A 43 3.81 11.07 17.43
N ALA A 44 4.42 12.07 16.81
CA ALA A 44 5.57 12.78 17.40
C ALA A 44 5.18 13.54 18.69
N GLN A 45 3.93 13.98 18.78
CA GLN A 45 3.35 14.59 19.97
C GLN A 45 2.21 13.72 20.48
N HIS A 46 2.42 13.06 21.62
CA HIS A 46 1.41 12.24 22.26
C HIS A 46 0.32 13.09 22.93
N GLY A 47 -0.94 12.67 22.79
CA GLY A 47 -2.08 13.28 23.47
C GLY A 47 -2.69 14.49 22.76
N HIS A 48 -2.15 14.93 21.62
CA HIS A 48 -2.74 16.01 20.83
C HIS A 48 -3.80 15.45 19.87
N ARG A 49 -5.08 15.81 20.08
CA ARG A 49 -6.22 15.27 19.31
C ARG A 49 -6.16 15.52 17.79
N GLU A 50 -5.35 16.48 17.35
CA GLU A 50 -5.13 16.77 15.92
C GLU A 50 -4.17 15.78 15.24
N THR A 51 -3.36 15.05 16.01
CA THR A 51 -2.34 14.13 15.48
C THR A 51 -2.51 12.70 16.01
N THR A 52 -3.40 12.50 16.99
CA THR A 52 -3.65 11.20 17.62
C THR A 52 -5.13 10.84 17.61
N ASP A 53 -5.44 9.58 17.32
CA ASP A 53 -6.80 9.08 17.50
C ASP A 53 -7.16 8.87 18.98
N LYS A 54 -8.39 8.41 19.25
CA LYS A 54 -8.90 8.19 20.62
C LYS A 54 -8.10 7.17 21.43
N SER A 55 -7.39 6.25 20.76
CA SER A 55 -6.56 5.23 21.37
C SER A 55 -5.10 5.67 21.55
N GLY A 56 -4.74 6.87 21.08
CA GLY A 56 -3.36 7.39 21.09
C GLY A 56 -2.50 6.94 19.92
N ASN A 57 -3.09 6.29 18.90
CA ASN A 57 -2.40 5.91 17.67
C ASN A 57 -2.38 7.07 16.66
N ILE A 58 -1.59 6.90 15.60
CA ILE A 58 -1.64 7.77 14.42
C ILE A 58 -3.04 7.78 13.79
N LEU A 59 -3.42 8.90 13.17
CA LEU A 59 -4.74 9.05 12.57
C LEU A 59 -4.95 8.14 11.36
N PRO A 60 -6.20 7.74 11.07
CA PRO A 60 -6.57 7.16 9.78
C PRO A 60 -6.17 8.08 8.62
N GLY A 61 -5.70 7.52 7.52
CA GLY A 61 -5.17 8.28 6.38
C GLY A 61 -3.70 8.70 6.50
N THR A 62 -3.03 8.39 7.62
CA THR A 62 -1.59 8.66 7.73
C THR A 62 -0.81 7.83 6.72
N VAL A 63 -0.05 8.50 5.86
CA VAL A 63 0.84 7.90 4.86
C VAL A 63 2.31 8.17 5.23
N VAL A 64 3.17 7.18 5.04
CA VAL A 64 4.63 7.34 5.11
C VAL A 64 5.28 6.67 3.90
N ASP A 65 5.87 7.47 3.03
CA ASP A 65 6.55 7.07 1.79
C ASP A 65 8.01 7.57 1.71
N THR A 66 8.52 8.18 2.78
CA THR A 66 9.88 8.73 2.85
C THR A 66 10.69 8.14 4.01
N LYS A 67 12.02 8.26 3.91
CA LYS A 67 13.07 7.90 4.91
C LYS A 67 13.21 6.41 5.28
N ILE A 68 12.11 5.72 5.53
CA ILE A 68 12.10 4.33 6.01
C ILE A 68 11.58 3.33 4.96
N CYS A 69 11.18 3.85 3.80
CA CYS A 69 10.74 3.08 2.64
C CYS A 69 11.96 2.60 1.84
N HIS A 70 11.72 1.74 0.85
CA HIS A 70 12.79 1.20 0.02
C HIS A 70 13.51 2.34 -0.72
N PRO A 71 14.85 2.32 -0.82
CA PRO A 71 15.61 3.45 -1.40
C PRO A 71 15.34 3.67 -2.90
N ASN A 72 14.94 2.62 -3.63
CA ASN A 72 14.85 2.63 -5.09
C ASN A 72 13.52 2.10 -5.65
N GLU A 73 12.68 1.48 -4.81
CA GLU A 73 11.42 0.88 -5.26
C GLU A 73 10.27 1.72 -4.75
N PHE A 74 9.11 1.63 -5.38
CA PHE A 74 7.96 2.39 -4.94
C PHE A 74 7.17 1.60 -3.90
N ASP A 75 7.35 1.96 -2.63
CA ASP A 75 6.60 1.46 -1.50
C ASP A 75 6.16 2.58 -0.55
N PHE A 76 5.10 2.33 0.21
CA PHE A 76 4.58 3.25 1.21
C PHE A 76 3.82 2.51 2.30
N TYR A 77 3.73 3.12 3.48
CA TYR A 77 2.87 2.68 4.56
C TYR A 77 1.62 3.53 4.60
N LEU A 78 0.46 2.91 4.79
CA LEU A 78 -0.81 3.61 4.98
C LEU A 78 -1.55 3.04 6.19
N ASN A 79 -1.95 3.92 7.10
CA ASN A 79 -2.85 3.60 8.20
C ASN A 79 -4.29 3.97 7.81
N SER A 80 -5.03 3.09 7.16
CA SER A 80 -6.40 3.38 6.68
C SER A 80 -7.51 3.29 7.74
N HIS A 81 -7.19 2.96 8.99
CA HIS A 81 -8.17 2.63 10.03
C HIS A 81 -7.81 3.28 11.37
N ALA A 82 -8.84 3.54 12.18
CA ALA A 82 -8.65 4.01 13.55
C ALA A 82 -8.18 2.86 14.44
N GLY A 83 -7.22 3.14 15.31
CA GLY A 83 -6.85 2.24 16.39
C GLY A 83 -7.98 2.19 17.41
N ILE A 84 -8.50 0.99 17.67
CA ILE A 84 -9.47 0.77 18.75
C ILE A 84 -8.72 0.36 20.02
N GLN A 85 -7.73 -0.52 19.88
CA GLN A 85 -6.97 -1.06 21.00
C GLN A 85 -5.56 -1.45 20.57
N GLY A 86 -4.59 -1.25 21.45
CA GLY A 86 -3.18 -1.56 21.22
C GLY A 86 -2.54 -0.59 20.23
N THR A 87 -1.43 -1.01 19.60
CA THR A 87 -0.74 -0.20 18.59
C THR A 87 -1.19 -0.58 17.19
N SER A 88 -1.63 0.41 16.42
CA SER A 88 -2.00 0.25 15.02
C SER A 88 -0.83 -0.32 14.21
N ARG A 89 -1.16 -1.13 13.21
CA ARG A 89 -0.20 -1.68 12.24
C ARG A 89 -0.53 -1.11 10.87
N PRO A 90 0.10 -0.01 10.43
CA PRO A 90 -0.16 0.55 9.09
C PRO A 90 0.22 -0.48 8.04
N ALA A 91 -0.62 -0.71 7.04
CA ALA A 91 -0.29 -1.69 6.00
C ALA A 91 0.84 -1.15 5.11
N HIS A 92 1.77 -2.03 4.75
CA HIS A 92 2.86 -1.72 3.84
C HIS A 92 2.46 -2.13 2.42
N TYR A 93 2.48 -1.17 1.51
CA TYR A 93 2.14 -1.33 0.10
C TYR A 93 3.43 -1.28 -0.70
N HIS A 94 3.66 -2.29 -1.51
CA HIS A 94 4.84 -2.38 -2.36
C HIS A 94 4.41 -2.56 -3.81
N VAL A 95 4.70 -1.57 -4.65
CA VAL A 95 4.32 -1.57 -6.07
C VAL A 95 5.40 -2.31 -6.87
N LEU A 96 5.07 -3.52 -7.32
CA LEU A 96 6.01 -4.37 -8.05
C LEU A 96 5.92 -4.20 -9.57
N LEU A 97 4.77 -3.76 -10.08
CA LEU A 97 4.55 -3.43 -11.48
C LEU A 97 3.53 -2.30 -11.56
N ASP A 98 3.79 -1.29 -12.38
CA ASP A 98 2.80 -0.26 -12.67
C ASP A 98 2.86 0.18 -14.13
N GLU A 99 1.96 -0.37 -14.94
CA GLU A 99 1.83 -0.01 -16.35
C GLU A 99 0.92 1.21 -16.54
N ASN A 100 0.14 1.57 -15.53
CA ASN A 100 -0.73 2.74 -15.58
C ASN A 100 0.01 4.04 -15.29
N ALA A 101 1.25 3.96 -14.77
CA ALA A 101 2.11 5.08 -14.45
C ALA A 101 1.46 6.06 -13.47
N PHE A 102 0.96 5.53 -12.36
CA PHE A 102 0.42 6.31 -11.26
C PHE A 102 1.51 7.20 -10.64
N SER A 103 1.11 8.41 -10.25
CA SER A 103 1.90 9.18 -9.28
C SER A 103 1.73 8.59 -7.88
N ALA A 104 2.67 8.92 -6.98
CA ALA A 104 2.59 8.49 -5.59
C ALA A 104 1.27 8.93 -4.93
N ASP A 105 0.93 10.22 -5.05
CA ASP A 105 -0.31 10.78 -4.52
C ASP A 105 -1.56 10.06 -5.07
N ALA A 106 -1.61 9.80 -6.38
CA ALA A 106 -2.77 9.17 -7.01
C ALA A 106 -2.99 7.75 -6.48
N LEU A 107 -1.91 6.96 -6.35
CA LEU A 107 -2.02 5.58 -5.88
C LEU A 107 -2.34 5.52 -4.37
N GLN A 108 -1.73 6.40 -3.57
CA GLN A 108 -1.98 6.48 -2.13
C GLN A 108 -3.44 6.90 -1.84
N MET A 109 -3.94 7.92 -2.55
CA MET A 109 -5.33 8.37 -2.43
C MET A 109 -6.34 7.32 -2.90
N LEU A 110 -6.06 6.67 -4.03
CA LEU A 110 -6.87 5.53 -4.51
C LEU A 110 -6.95 4.46 -3.42
N THR A 111 -5.80 4.06 -2.88
CA THR A 111 -5.70 3.01 -1.85
C THR A 111 -6.46 3.36 -0.58
N ASN A 112 -6.45 4.62 -0.17
CA ASN A 112 -7.18 5.07 1.04
C ASN A 112 -8.69 5.20 0.81
N SER A 113 -9.15 5.25 -0.44
CA SER A 113 -10.57 5.43 -0.79
C SER A 113 -11.30 4.12 -1.07
N LEU A 114 -10.59 2.99 -1.17
CA LEU A 114 -11.12 1.63 -1.36
C LEU A 114 -11.58 1.00 -0.04
#